data_AF-A0A0U5C562-F1
#
_entry.id   AF-A0A0U5C562-F1
#
_cell.length_a   1.000
_cell.length_b   1.000
_cell.length_c   1.000
_cell.angle_alpha   90.00
_cell.angle_beta   90.00
_cell.angle_gamma   90.00
#
_symmetry.space_group_name_H-M   'P 1'
#
loop_
_entity.id
_entity.type
_entity.pdbx_description
1 polymer ?
#
loop_
_entity_poly.entity_id
_entity_poly.type
_entity_poly.pdbx_seq_one_letter_code
_entity_poly.pdbx_strand_id
1 'polypeptide(L)'
;MNMANLMVLRGLVAQKNTKKPQYIRVTISTADINTNVAELTWQNVLNDGTADEPFASANIYYGDSSEWLKSWIPSTHLVQGRIEALESLAEKGIANRFNHNMAYLLFANNLVDYAEKYRGMQSVVLHELEAFADIKLTTEKSGTWTIPPYFIDSVAHLAGFIMNVSDAIDTKANYCVTPGWRSLQLAKPLVAGAKYRSYVKMIQSDEDPTVYFGDVYIMQDGVIIGMCGGIQFRRYPRILLNRFFTAPEEAGAVSHAAASATPAPKAKAQLQLLPAAAAPAPVAIPAVASSVPASTPAPTLVPAPNPIPASAPGTIEQSTTSTSAAPADAGETNSVAAKALVLIAKEAALELSDLTDDASFANLGVDSLMSLVISEKFREELGVTVTGSLFLEYPTIGDLRSWLLEYYN
;
A
#
# COMPACT_ATOMS: atom_id res chain seq x y z
N MET A 1 -21.53 13.29 1.99
CA MET A 1 -20.28 13.45 2.76
C MET A 1 -19.14 12.84 1.98
N ASN A 2 -17.98 13.50 1.90
CA ASN A 2 -16.77 12.94 1.32
C ASN A 2 -15.81 12.51 2.45
N MET A 3 -15.49 11.23 2.54
CA MET A 3 -14.44 10.74 3.44
C MET A 3 -13.12 10.67 2.67
N ALA A 4 -12.26 11.62 2.92
CA ALA A 4 -11.04 11.86 2.16
C ALA A 4 -9.79 11.67 3.02
N ASN A 5 -8.65 11.53 2.34
CA ASN A 5 -7.34 11.35 2.94
C ASN A 5 -7.34 10.25 4.02
N LEU A 6 -8.08 9.16 3.79
CA LEU A 6 -8.06 8.05 4.72
C LEU A 6 -6.67 7.43 4.65
N MET A 7 -6.02 7.35 5.81
CA MET A 7 -4.77 6.64 5.99
C MET A 7 -4.90 5.66 7.14
N VAL A 8 -4.52 4.41 6.90
CA VAL A 8 -4.45 3.32 7.88
C VAL A 8 -2.99 2.94 8.03
N LEU A 9 -2.40 3.33 9.16
CA LEU A 9 -0.99 3.13 9.48
C LEU A 9 -0.74 1.72 10.01
N ARG A 10 -1.69 1.17 10.77
CA ARG A 10 -1.60 -0.16 11.36
C ARG A 10 -2.93 -0.89 11.20
N GLY A 11 -2.85 -2.17 10.82
CA GLY A 11 -4.02 -3.04 10.79
C GLY A 11 -4.64 -3.18 12.18
N LEU A 12 -5.97 -3.16 12.23
CA LEU A 12 -6.71 -3.47 13.44
C LEU A 12 -7.16 -4.92 13.39
N VAL A 13 -6.60 -5.76 14.26
CA VAL A 13 -6.98 -7.17 14.38
C VAL A 13 -7.95 -7.33 15.55
N ALA A 14 -9.11 -7.92 15.29
CA ALA A 14 -10.07 -8.25 16.33
C ALA A 14 -9.49 -9.29 17.30
N GLN A 15 -9.63 -9.09 18.61
CA GLN A 15 -9.16 -10.05 19.60
C GLN A 15 -9.88 -11.39 19.45
N LYS A 16 -9.12 -12.49 19.49
CA LYS A 16 -9.68 -13.87 19.49
C LYS A 16 -10.57 -14.10 20.72
N ASN A 17 -10.20 -13.53 21.86
CA ASN A 17 -10.96 -13.67 23.11
C ASN A 17 -12.11 -12.66 23.16
N THR A 18 -13.28 -13.07 22.68
CA THR A 18 -14.50 -12.25 22.68
C THR A 18 -15.08 -11.95 24.06
N LYS A 19 -14.52 -12.53 25.14
CA LYS A 19 -14.92 -12.22 26.53
C LYS A 19 -14.23 -10.95 27.05
N LYS A 20 -13.12 -10.53 26.42
CA LYS A 20 -12.44 -9.29 26.77
C LYS A 20 -12.92 -8.17 25.83
N PRO A 21 -13.24 -6.98 26.35
CA PRO A 21 -13.55 -5.86 25.49
C PRO A 21 -12.30 -5.43 24.71
N GLN A 22 -12.51 -5.03 23.45
CA GLN A 22 -11.52 -4.33 22.65
C GLN A 22 -12.08 -2.95 22.34
N TYR A 23 -11.51 -1.92 22.98
CA TYR A 23 -12.00 -0.56 22.85
C TYR A 23 -11.28 0.17 21.72
N ILE A 24 -12.07 0.85 20.90
CA ILE A 24 -11.58 1.76 19.86
C ILE A 24 -12.20 3.12 20.15
N ARG A 25 -11.38 4.16 20.16
CA ARG A 25 -11.85 5.54 20.24
C ARG A 25 -11.79 6.17 18.86
N VAL A 26 -12.90 6.78 18.46
CA VAL A 26 -12.97 7.63 17.27
C VAL A 26 -13.12 9.05 17.75
N THR A 27 -12.18 9.91 17.40
CA THR A 27 -12.22 11.34 17.75
C THR A 27 -12.52 12.12 16.49
N ILE A 28 -13.48 13.04 16.56
CA ILE A 28 -13.77 14.01 15.52
C ILE A 28 -13.51 15.42 16.05
N SER A 29 -12.77 16.22 15.29
CA SER A 29 -12.48 17.61 15.63
C SER A 29 -12.65 18.51 14.42
N THR A 30 -12.94 19.78 14.65
CA THR A 30 -12.91 20.81 13.62
C THR A 30 -12.35 22.09 14.23
N ALA A 31 -11.46 22.77 13.51
CA ALA A 31 -10.92 24.05 13.96
C ALA A 31 -11.98 25.17 13.88
N ASP A 32 -12.90 25.07 12.92
CA ASP A 32 -14.00 26.00 12.71
C ASP A 32 -15.16 25.29 12.01
N ILE A 33 -16.32 25.29 12.65
CA ILE A 33 -17.55 24.65 12.18
C ILE A 33 -18.03 25.19 10.82
N ASN A 34 -17.58 26.38 10.43
CA ASN A 34 -17.96 27.02 9.16
C ASN A 34 -17.11 26.53 7.97
N THR A 35 -16.01 25.81 8.22
CA THR A 35 -15.10 25.35 7.16
C THR A 35 -15.65 24.19 6.35
N ASN A 36 -16.73 23.53 6.79
CA ASN A 36 -17.22 22.27 6.22
C ASN A 36 -16.15 21.17 6.19
N VAL A 37 -15.20 21.21 7.12
CA VAL A 37 -14.18 20.18 7.30
C VAL A 37 -14.18 19.68 8.74
N ALA A 38 -14.08 18.36 8.90
CA ALA A 38 -13.76 17.73 10.17
C ALA A 38 -12.61 16.74 10.00
N GLU A 39 -11.81 16.58 11.04
CA GLU A 39 -10.70 15.65 11.13
C GLU A 39 -11.11 14.47 12.00
N LEU A 40 -10.83 13.26 11.55
CA LEU A 40 -11.10 12.02 12.27
C LEU A 40 -9.80 11.31 12.58
N THR A 41 -9.72 10.73 13.78
CA THR A 41 -8.65 9.81 14.17
C THR A 41 -9.23 8.60 14.89
N TRP A 42 -8.62 7.44 14.68
CA TRP A 42 -8.96 6.19 15.33
C TRP A 42 -7.78 5.71 16.18
N GLN A 43 -8.05 5.38 17.44
CA GLN A 43 -7.06 4.93 18.41
C GLN A 43 -7.52 3.64 19.09
N ASN A 44 -6.58 2.73 19.36
CA ASN A 44 -6.82 1.66 20.33
C ASN A 44 -6.85 2.25 21.74
N VAL A 45 -7.73 1.72 22.57
CA VAL A 45 -7.81 2.09 23.98
C VAL A 45 -7.57 0.84 24.82
N LEU A 46 -6.55 0.92 25.67
CA LEU A 46 -6.21 -0.11 26.64
C LEU A 46 -7.31 -0.22 27.71
N ASN A 47 -7.33 -1.34 28.44
CA ASN A 47 -8.36 -1.59 29.46
C ASN A 47 -8.31 -0.62 30.65
N ASP A 48 -7.19 0.08 30.84
CA ASP A 48 -7.03 1.13 31.85
C ASP A 48 -7.52 2.51 31.35
N GLY A 49 -8.01 2.60 30.10
CA GLY A 49 -8.49 3.83 29.48
C GLY A 49 -7.42 4.64 28.73
N THR A 50 -6.15 4.21 28.77
CA THR A 50 -5.05 4.83 28.03
C THR A 50 -5.26 4.63 26.53
N ALA A 51 -5.10 5.70 25.74
CA ALA A 51 -5.21 5.63 24.29
C ALA A 51 -3.82 5.57 23.65
N ASP A 52 -3.64 4.63 22.73
CA ASP A 52 -2.43 4.52 21.92
C ASP A 52 -2.36 5.62 20.86
N GLU A 53 -1.23 5.71 20.16
CA GLU A 53 -1.13 6.53 18.95
C GLU A 53 -2.17 6.12 17.90
N PRO A 54 -2.77 7.08 17.17
CA PRO A 54 -3.74 6.79 16.14
C PRO A 54 -3.23 5.79 15.10
N PHE A 55 -4.05 4.77 14.83
CA PHE A 55 -3.74 3.79 13.78
C PHE A 55 -4.40 4.17 12.44
N ALA A 56 -5.38 5.07 12.45
CA ALA A 56 -5.95 5.62 11.24
C ALA A 56 -6.36 7.09 11.41
N SER A 57 -6.39 7.82 10.31
CA SER A 57 -6.90 9.19 10.23
C SER A 57 -7.64 9.43 8.92
N ALA A 58 -8.54 10.40 8.90
CA ALA A 58 -9.25 10.84 7.71
C ALA A 58 -9.74 12.28 7.86
N ASN A 59 -10.11 12.90 6.74
CA ASN A 59 -10.87 14.14 6.72
C ASN A 59 -12.29 13.87 6.22
N ILE A 60 -13.25 14.56 6.81
CA ILE A 60 -14.61 14.66 6.30
C ILE A 60 -14.77 16.03 5.68
N TYR A 61 -15.11 16.04 4.39
CA TYR A 61 -15.55 17.25 3.70
C TYR A 61 -17.07 17.16 3.49
N TYR A 62 -17.79 18.16 4.01
CA TYR A 62 -19.22 18.30 3.78
C TYR A 62 -19.42 19.01 2.44
N GLY A 63 -19.99 18.29 1.47
CA GLY A 63 -20.22 18.81 0.12
C GLY A 63 -21.56 18.35 -0.45
N ASP A 64 -21.88 18.84 -1.64
CA ASP A 64 -23.17 18.62 -2.31
C ASP A 64 -23.10 17.41 -3.26
N SER A 65 -23.95 16.41 -3.01
CA SER A 65 -24.07 15.23 -3.87
C SER A 65 -24.53 15.56 -5.28
N SER A 66 -25.30 16.63 -5.47
CA SER A 66 -25.76 17.10 -6.77
C SER A 66 -24.61 17.61 -7.64
N GLU A 67 -23.63 18.26 -7.02
CA GLU A 67 -22.41 18.71 -7.71
C GLU A 67 -21.54 17.53 -8.13
N TRP A 68 -21.41 16.51 -7.28
CA TRP A 68 -20.68 15.29 -7.62
C TRP A 68 -21.33 14.53 -8.78
N LEU A 69 -22.64 14.36 -8.75
CA LEU A 69 -23.36 13.72 -9.84
C LEU A 69 -23.13 14.46 -11.17
N LYS A 70 -23.16 15.80 -11.17
CA LYS A 70 -22.85 16.60 -12.37
C LYS A 70 -21.41 16.45 -12.82
N SER A 71 -20.45 16.45 -11.90
CA SER A 71 -19.02 16.35 -12.24
C SER A 71 -18.63 14.99 -12.82
N TRP A 72 -19.39 13.92 -12.54
CA TRP A 72 -19.15 12.58 -13.09
C TRP A 72 -19.79 12.32 -14.46
N ILE A 73 -20.69 13.19 -14.95
CA ILE A 73 -21.34 13.01 -16.26
C ILE A 73 -20.32 12.86 -17.40
N PRO A 74 -19.28 13.72 -17.52
CA PRO A 74 -18.29 13.57 -18.59
C PRO A 74 -17.51 12.25 -18.51
N SER A 75 -17.21 11.74 -17.31
CA SER A 75 -16.49 10.48 -17.15
C SER A 75 -17.36 9.24 -17.39
N THR A 76 -18.68 9.37 -17.27
CA THR A 76 -19.61 8.22 -17.33
C THR A 76 -19.48 7.46 -18.66
N HIS A 77 -19.50 8.16 -19.80
CA HIS A 77 -19.40 7.50 -21.11
C HIS A 77 -18.01 6.86 -21.34
N LEU A 78 -16.95 7.44 -20.77
CA LEU A 78 -15.60 6.87 -20.85
C LEU A 78 -15.53 5.56 -20.06
N VAL A 79 -16.04 5.55 -18.83
CA VAL A 79 -16.10 4.35 -17.99
C VAL A 79 -16.95 3.26 -18.64
N GLN A 80 -18.10 3.62 -19.21
CA GLN A 80 -18.93 2.67 -19.97
C GLN A 80 -18.18 2.06 -21.15
N GLY A 81 -17.49 2.88 -21.95
CA GLY A 81 -16.68 2.39 -23.07
C GLY A 81 -15.56 1.43 -22.63
N ARG A 82 -14.98 1.63 -21.44
CA ARG A 82 -14.00 0.68 -20.85
C ARG A 82 -14.64 -0.64 -20.44
N ILE A 83 -15.82 -0.59 -19.83
CA ILE A 83 -16.60 -1.78 -19.46
C ILE A 83 -16.95 -2.60 -20.72
N GLU A 84 -17.46 -1.95 -21.76
CA GLU A 84 -17.78 -2.59 -23.05
C GLU A 84 -16.55 -3.22 -23.71
N ALA A 85 -15.40 -2.53 -23.65
CA ALA A 85 -14.14 -3.07 -24.16
C ALA A 85 -13.71 -4.35 -23.40
N LEU A 86 -13.80 -4.35 -22.07
CA LEU A 86 -13.53 -5.52 -21.23
C LEU A 86 -14.52 -6.66 -21.52
N GLU A 87 -15.81 -6.37 -21.72
CA GLU A 87 -16.80 -7.36 -22.13
C GLU A 87 -16.41 -8.03 -23.46
N SER A 88 -16.05 -7.24 -24.49
CA SER A 88 -15.60 -7.78 -25.77
C SER A 88 -14.30 -8.60 -25.66
N LEU A 89 -13.36 -8.20 -24.79
CA LEU A 89 -12.16 -8.99 -24.52
C LEU A 89 -12.49 -10.33 -23.88
N ALA A 90 -13.47 -10.37 -22.97
CA ALA A 90 -13.91 -11.61 -22.34
C ALA A 90 -14.61 -12.54 -23.35
N GLU A 91 -15.44 -11.99 -24.24
CA GLU A 91 -16.09 -12.75 -25.31
C GLU A 91 -15.08 -13.37 -26.29
N LYS A 92 -13.96 -12.69 -26.53
CA LYS A 92 -12.83 -13.18 -27.33
C LYS A 92 -11.93 -14.18 -26.58
N GLY A 93 -12.19 -14.44 -25.30
CA GLY A 93 -11.35 -15.31 -24.47
C GLY A 93 -10.01 -14.69 -24.05
N ILE A 94 -9.86 -13.37 -24.15
CA ILE A 94 -8.63 -12.63 -23.79
C ILE A 94 -8.70 -12.14 -22.34
N ALA A 95 -9.84 -11.63 -21.91
CA ALA A 95 -10.08 -11.27 -20.51
C ALA A 95 -10.69 -12.45 -19.76
N ASN A 96 -10.36 -12.56 -18.48
CA ASN A 96 -10.94 -13.57 -17.60
C ASN A 96 -12.34 -13.13 -17.16
N ARG A 97 -13.29 -14.08 -17.10
CA ARG A 97 -14.62 -13.88 -16.52
C ARG A 97 -14.83 -14.87 -15.39
N PHE A 98 -15.05 -14.36 -14.18
CA PHE A 98 -15.30 -15.14 -12.98
C PHE A 98 -16.75 -14.98 -12.52
N ASN A 99 -17.35 -16.08 -12.08
CA ASN A 99 -18.59 -16.01 -11.32
C ASN A 99 -18.29 -15.71 -9.83
N HIS A 100 -19.34 -15.41 -9.06
CA HIS A 100 -19.29 -15.14 -7.62
C HIS A 100 -18.40 -16.12 -6.84
N ASN A 101 -18.68 -17.42 -6.96
CA ASN A 101 -17.96 -18.45 -6.20
C ASN A 101 -16.47 -18.48 -6.56
N MET A 102 -16.15 -18.40 -7.86
CA MET A 102 -14.76 -18.45 -8.31
C MET A 102 -14.00 -17.19 -7.92
N ALA A 103 -14.61 -16.01 -8.01
CA ALA A 103 -13.98 -14.76 -7.58
C ALA A 103 -13.59 -14.84 -6.08
N TYR A 104 -14.53 -15.21 -5.21
CA TYR A 104 -14.21 -15.29 -3.77
C TYR A 104 -13.31 -16.48 -3.42
N LEU A 105 -13.37 -17.60 -4.15
CA LEU A 105 -12.42 -18.70 -3.95
C LEU A 105 -10.99 -18.28 -4.28
N LEU A 106 -10.77 -17.59 -5.40
CA LEU A 106 -9.45 -17.09 -5.79
C LEU A 106 -8.96 -16.03 -4.81
N PHE A 107 -9.84 -15.13 -4.37
CA PHE A 107 -9.47 -14.10 -3.42
C PHE A 107 -9.08 -14.70 -2.06
N ALA A 108 -9.83 -15.69 -1.57
CA ALA A 108 -9.54 -16.39 -0.32
C ALA A 108 -8.21 -17.16 -0.39
N ASN A 109 -7.97 -17.88 -1.50
CA ASN A 109 -6.75 -18.66 -1.67
C ASN A 109 -5.50 -17.78 -1.79
N ASN A 110 -5.63 -16.56 -2.33
CA ASN A 110 -4.50 -15.67 -2.50
C ASN A 110 -4.25 -14.76 -1.29
N LEU A 111 -5.30 -14.17 -0.70
CA LEU A 111 -5.10 -13.20 0.38
C LEU A 111 -6.25 -13.08 1.39
N VAL A 112 -7.50 -12.88 0.96
CA VAL A 112 -8.59 -12.46 1.85
C VAL A 112 -9.79 -13.39 1.74
N ASP A 113 -10.08 -14.11 2.83
CA ASP A 113 -11.31 -14.89 2.98
C ASP A 113 -12.42 -14.01 3.58
N TYR A 114 -13.25 -13.44 2.70
CA TYR A 114 -14.36 -12.58 3.09
C TYR A 114 -15.50 -13.37 3.74
N ALA A 115 -16.07 -12.84 4.81
CA ALA A 115 -17.34 -13.33 5.36
C ALA A 115 -18.49 -13.12 4.36
N GLU A 116 -19.52 -13.97 4.42
CA GLU A 116 -20.63 -14.02 3.44
C GLU A 116 -21.26 -12.64 3.15
N LYS A 117 -21.56 -11.85 4.19
CA LYS A 117 -22.13 -10.50 4.05
C LYS A 117 -21.26 -9.48 3.30
N TYR A 118 -19.96 -9.73 3.18
CA TYR A 118 -19.02 -8.91 2.40
C TYR A 118 -18.90 -9.39 0.94
N ARG A 119 -19.49 -10.54 0.58
CA ARG A 119 -19.33 -11.14 -0.74
C ARG A 119 -20.29 -10.55 -1.79
N GLY A 120 -20.21 -9.23 -2.03
CA GLY A 120 -21.13 -8.53 -2.93
C GLY A 120 -20.94 -8.81 -4.43
N MET A 121 -19.72 -9.11 -4.90
CA MET A 121 -19.42 -9.35 -6.32
C MET A 121 -20.13 -10.61 -6.83
N GLN A 122 -20.96 -10.48 -7.86
CA GLN A 122 -21.71 -11.56 -8.49
C GLN A 122 -20.98 -12.12 -9.72
N SER A 123 -20.28 -11.25 -10.43
CA SER A 123 -19.35 -11.61 -11.51
C SER A 123 -18.27 -10.55 -11.64
N VAL A 124 -17.10 -10.96 -12.11
CA VAL A 124 -15.95 -10.09 -12.35
C VAL A 124 -15.41 -10.38 -13.74
N VAL A 125 -15.13 -9.33 -14.51
CA VAL A 125 -14.32 -9.41 -15.73
C VAL A 125 -13.03 -8.66 -15.48
N LEU A 126 -11.90 -9.34 -15.70
CA LEU A 126 -10.56 -8.88 -15.36
C LEU A 126 -9.62 -9.06 -16.56
N HIS A 127 -8.88 -8.02 -16.89
CA HIS A 127 -7.78 -8.09 -17.83
C HIS A 127 -6.63 -7.21 -17.32
N GLU A 128 -5.47 -7.82 -17.08
CA GLU A 128 -4.32 -7.16 -16.48
C GLU A 128 -4.70 -6.42 -15.18
N LEU A 129 -4.50 -5.11 -15.12
CA LEU A 129 -4.80 -4.27 -13.97
C LEU A 129 -6.14 -3.53 -14.09
N GLU A 130 -7.05 -3.99 -14.95
CA GLU A 130 -8.34 -3.35 -15.20
C GLU A 130 -9.49 -4.36 -15.07
N ALA A 131 -10.56 -3.97 -14.36
CA ALA A 131 -11.70 -4.84 -14.16
C ALA A 131 -13.02 -4.07 -14.00
N PHE A 132 -14.11 -4.78 -14.23
CA PHE A 132 -15.42 -4.41 -13.71
C PHE A 132 -16.07 -5.60 -13.00
N ALA A 133 -16.99 -5.31 -12.08
CA ALA A 133 -17.77 -6.31 -11.37
C ALA A 133 -19.24 -5.93 -11.28
N ASP A 134 -20.12 -6.90 -11.51
CA ASP A 134 -21.53 -6.78 -11.15
C ASP A 134 -21.67 -7.13 -9.67
N ILE A 135 -22.42 -6.32 -8.93
CA ILE A 135 -22.51 -6.41 -7.48
C ILE A 135 -23.98 -6.48 -7.07
N LYS A 136 -24.25 -7.29 -6.05
CA LYS A 136 -25.53 -7.30 -5.34
C LYS A 136 -25.24 -7.21 -3.85
N LEU A 137 -25.73 -6.15 -3.21
CA LEU A 137 -25.52 -5.97 -1.77
C LEU A 137 -26.36 -6.97 -0.97
N THR A 138 -25.81 -7.47 0.13
CA THR A 138 -26.53 -8.39 1.02
C THR A 138 -27.80 -7.74 1.59
N THR A 139 -28.76 -8.59 1.95
CA THR A 139 -29.97 -8.20 2.70
C THR A 139 -29.86 -8.50 4.19
N GLU A 140 -28.79 -9.19 4.59
CA GLU A 140 -28.49 -9.43 6.00
C GLU A 140 -28.33 -8.12 6.74
N LYS A 141 -29.06 -8.01 7.85
CA LYS A 141 -28.95 -6.87 8.75
C LYS A 141 -28.06 -7.26 9.91
N SER A 142 -27.02 -6.47 10.12
CA SER A 142 -26.15 -6.56 11.29
C SER A 142 -25.89 -5.14 11.74
N GLY A 143 -26.29 -4.75 12.95
CA GLY A 143 -26.06 -3.40 13.49
C GLY A 143 -26.90 -2.29 12.86
N THR A 144 -26.73 -1.06 13.37
CA THR A 144 -27.33 0.17 12.83
C THR A 144 -26.21 1.03 12.25
N TRP A 145 -26.35 1.46 11.00
CA TRP A 145 -25.28 2.17 10.28
C TRP A 145 -25.83 3.34 9.48
N THR A 146 -25.03 4.40 9.39
CA THR A 146 -25.23 5.42 8.35
C THR A 146 -24.99 4.82 6.96
N ILE A 147 -23.88 4.10 6.81
CA ILE A 147 -23.55 3.29 5.63
C ILE A 147 -22.91 2.01 6.14
N PRO A 148 -23.48 0.83 5.87
CA PRO A 148 -22.89 -0.42 6.35
C PRO A 148 -21.48 -0.64 5.77
N PRO A 149 -20.44 -0.95 6.60
CA PRO A 149 -19.08 -1.15 6.12
C PRO A 149 -18.97 -2.26 5.06
N TYR A 150 -19.76 -3.32 5.20
CA TYR A 150 -19.83 -4.42 4.24
C TYR A 150 -20.45 -4.02 2.90
N PHE A 151 -21.22 -2.93 2.83
CA PHE A 151 -21.68 -2.37 1.56
C PHE A 151 -20.58 -1.58 0.86
N ILE A 152 -19.86 -0.73 1.60
CA ILE A 152 -18.75 0.05 1.06
C ILE A 152 -17.68 -0.88 0.52
N ASP A 153 -17.30 -1.90 1.30
CA ASP A 153 -16.31 -2.88 0.90
C ASP A 153 -16.74 -3.64 -0.37
N SER A 154 -17.99 -4.11 -0.43
CA SER A 154 -18.53 -4.80 -1.62
C SER A 154 -18.43 -3.99 -2.92
N VAL A 155 -18.54 -2.65 -2.84
CA VAL A 155 -18.45 -1.78 -4.02
C VAL A 155 -17.04 -1.28 -4.31
N ALA A 156 -16.12 -1.37 -3.37
CA ALA A 156 -14.75 -0.84 -3.49
C ALA A 156 -13.68 -1.94 -3.66
N HIS A 157 -13.89 -3.14 -3.10
CA HIS A 157 -12.85 -4.15 -2.97
C HIS A 157 -12.43 -4.84 -4.28
N LEU A 158 -13.08 -4.50 -5.40
CA LEU A 158 -12.64 -4.90 -6.73
C LEU A 158 -11.18 -4.48 -7.00
N ALA A 159 -10.76 -3.32 -6.50
CA ALA A 159 -9.36 -2.89 -6.58
C ALA A 159 -8.41 -3.88 -5.88
N GLY A 160 -8.80 -4.35 -4.68
CA GLY A 160 -8.04 -5.36 -3.95
C GLY A 160 -8.04 -6.73 -4.64
N PHE A 161 -9.14 -7.08 -5.31
CA PHE A 161 -9.23 -8.29 -6.12
C PHE A 161 -8.23 -8.24 -7.29
N ILE A 162 -8.18 -7.14 -8.06
CA ILE A 162 -7.20 -6.96 -9.14
C ILE A 162 -5.78 -7.17 -8.59
N MET A 163 -5.42 -6.45 -7.53
CA MET A 163 -4.05 -6.44 -7.01
C MET A 163 -3.57 -7.77 -6.41
N ASN A 164 -4.50 -8.67 -6.07
CA ASN A 164 -4.18 -9.94 -5.40
C ASN A 164 -4.64 -11.19 -6.16
N VAL A 165 -5.29 -11.03 -7.32
CA VAL A 165 -5.75 -12.16 -8.15
C VAL A 165 -5.29 -12.05 -9.59
N SER A 166 -5.01 -10.84 -10.10
CA SER A 166 -4.50 -10.68 -11.45
C SER A 166 -3.15 -11.38 -11.65
N ASP A 167 -2.99 -11.97 -12.83
CA ASP A 167 -1.74 -12.53 -13.32
C ASP A 167 -0.71 -11.46 -13.74
N ALA A 168 -1.13 -10.19 -13.82
CA ALA A 168 -0.22 -9.06 -13.98
C ALA A 168 0.61 -8.76 -12.70
N ILE A 169 0.28 -9.37 -11.57
CA ILE A 169 1.01 -9.25 -10.30
C ILE A 169 1.55 -10.62 -9.89
N ASP A 170 2.81 -10.69 -9.47
CA ASP A 170 3.37 -11.89 -8.84
C ASP A 170 2.81 -12.06 -7.42
N THR A 171 1.62 -12.65 -7.35
CA THR A 171 0.86 -12.91 -6.12
C THR A 171 1.39 -14.10 -5.32
N LYS A 172 2.35 -14.86 -5.87
CA LYS A 172 3.05 -15.95 -5.17
C LYS A 172 4.19 -15.42 -4.32
N ALA A 173 4.93 -14.43 -4.81
CA ALA A 173 5.99 -13.80 -4.03
C ALA A 173 5.46 -12.60 -3.22
N ASN A 174 4.39 -11.94 -3.67
CA ASN A 174 3.90 -10.70 -3.09
C ASN A 174 2.40 -10.73 -2.77
N TYR A 175 1.97 -9.77 -1.95
CA TYR A 175 0.57 -9.42 -1.76
C TYR A 175 0.43 -7.91 -1.65
N CYS A 176 -0.77 -7.39 -1.88
CA CYS A 176 -1.04 -5.97 -1.86
C CYS A 176 -2.11 -5.62 -0.83
N VAL A 177 -1.87 -4.60 -0.02
CA VAL A 177 -2.82 -4.09 0.98
C VAL A 177 -3.06 -2.60 0.77
N THR A 178 -4.26 -2.14 1.11
CA THR A 178 -4.62 -0.73 0.97
C THR A 178 -4.25 0.07 2.21
N PRO A 179 -3.40 1.11 2.10
CA PRO A 179 -3.21 2.06 3.18
C PRO A 179 -4.37 3.07 3.27
N GLY A 180 -5.31 3.05 2.32
CA GLY A 180 -6.46 3.94 2.29
C GLY A 180 -6.70 4.55 0.92
N TRP A 181 -7.31 5.73 0.90
CA TRP A 181 -7.76 6.39 -0.32
C TRP A 181 -7.78 7.91 -0.18
N ARG A 182 -7.68 8.60 -1.32
CA ARG A 182 -7.76 10.07 -1.37
C ARG A 182 -9.19 10.58 -1.12
N SER A 183 -10.22 9.92 -1.65
CA SER A 183 -11.60 10.42 -1.56
C SER A 183 -12.62 9.30 -1.69
N LEU A 184 -13.62 9.26 -0.82
CA LEU A 184 -14.78 8.38 -0.94
C LEU A 184 -16.06 9.23 -0.92
N GLN A 185 -16.71 9.31 -2.09
CA GLN A 185 -17.95 10.05 -2.30
C GLN A 185 -19.06 9.09 -2.68
N LEU A 186 -20.17 9.12 -1.95
CA LEU A 186 -21.40 8.40 -2.28
C LEU A 186 -22.51 9.44 -2.43
N ALA A 187 -22.91 9.70 -3.68
CA ALA A 187 -23.93 10.71 -3.98
C ALA A 187 -25.36 10.16 -3.81
N LYS A 188 -25.53 8.84 -3.92
CA LYS A 188 -26.76 8.12 -3.60
C LYS A 188 -26.50 7.04 -2.52
N PRO A 189 -27.50 6.70 -1.70
CA PRO A 189 -27.34 5.67 -0.67
C PRO A 189 -27.11 4.28 -1.29
N LEU A 190 -26.33 3.45 -0.59
CA LEU A 190 -26.20 2.03 -0.86
C LEU A 190 -27.35 1.28 -0.18
N VAL A 191 -28.14 0.54 -0.96
CA VAL A 191 -29.40 -0.07 -0.52
C VAL A 191 -29.27 -1.59 -0.47
N ALA A 192 -29.75 -2.19 0.61
CA ALA A 192 -29.75 -3.64 0.80
C ALA A 192 -30.45 -4.36 -0.36
N GLY A 193 -29.83 -5.42 -0.90
CA GLY A 193 -30.37 -6.18 -2.04
C GLY A 193 -30.27 -5.50 -3.40
N ALA A 194 -29.92 -4.21 -3.47
CA ALA A 194 -29.78 -3.49 -4.72
C ALA A 194 -28.54 -3.94 -5.50
N LYS A 195 -28.60 -3.70 -6.81
CA LYS A 195 -27.54 -4.05 -7.76
C LYS A 195 -26.76 -2.80 -8.16
N TYR A 196 -25.46 -3.01 -8.33
CA TYR A 196 -24.50 -2.00 -8.73
C TYR A 196 -23.49 -2.61 -9.70
N ARG A 197 -22.72 -1.76 -10.37
CA ARG A 197 -21.54 -2.18 -11.13
C ARG A 197 -20.36 -1.34 -10.70
N SER A 198 -19.26 -1.98 -10.33
CA SER A 198 -18.00 -1.29 -10.06
C SER A 198 -17.05 -1.43 -11.23
N TYR A 199 -16.29 -0.38 -11.54
CA TYR A 199 -15.21 -0.41 -12.51
C TYR A 199 -13.97 0.27 -11.91
N VAL A 200 -12.80 -0.30 -12.17
CA VAL A 200 -11.52 0.29 -11.75
C VAL A 200 -10.39 -0.15 -12.68
N LYS A 201 -9.46 0.77 -12.89
CA LYS A 201 -8.15 0.51 -13.46
C LYS A 201 -7.09 0.86 -12.42
N MET A 202 -6.29 -0.12 -12.02
CA MET A 202 -5.13 0.09 -11.17
C MET A 202 -3.94 0.50 -12.03
N ILE A 203 -3.19 1.48 -11.54
CA ILE A 203 -2.07 2.11 -12.23
C ILE A 203 -0.87 2.03 -11.27
N GLN A 204 0.27 1.54 -11.77
CA GLN A 204 1.51 1.55 -11.01
C GLN A 204 2.05 2.97 -10.91
N SER A 205 2.56 3.36 -9.74
CA SER A 205 3.21 4.65 -9.57
C SER A 205 4.61 4.67 -10.19
N ASP A 206 4.92 5.75 -10.90
CA ASP A 206 6.27 6.02 -11.42
C ASP A 206 7.25 6.41 -10.29
N GLU A 207 6.74 6.92 -9.17
CA GLU A 207 7.57 7.36 -8.03
C GLU A 207 7.96 6.19 -7.10
N ASP A 208 7.04 5.24 -6.89
CA ASP A 208 7.27 4.06 -6.07
C ASP A 208 6.66 2.83 -6.77
N PRO A 209 7.47 1.93 -7.37
CA PRO A 209 6.97 0.78 -8.11
C PRO A 209 6.27 -0.27 -7.21
N THR A 210 6.34 -0.12 -5.89
CA THR A 210 5.55 -0.93 -4.94
C THR A 210 4.13 -0.40 -4.77
N VAL A 211 3.84 0.82 -5.21
CA VAL A 211 2.56 1.50 -5.04
C VAL A 211 1.74 1.47 -6.32
N TYR A 212 0.47 1.14 -6.15
CA TYR A 212 -0.56 1.19 -7.19
C TYR A 212 -1.71 2.04 -6.71
N PHE A 213 -2.37 2.76 -7.61
CA PHE A 213 -3.56 3.53 -7.29
C PHE A 213 -4.58 3.47 -8.42
N GLY A 214 -5.85 3.77 -8.10
CA GLY A 214 -6.90 3.83 -9.09
C GLY A 214 -8.15 4.52 -8.55
N ASP A 215 -9.08 4.81 -9.45
CA ASP A 215 -10.41 5.30 -9.08
C ASP A 215 -11.42 4.15 -9.25
N VAL A 216 -12.13 3.80 -8.18
CA VAL A 216 -13.24 2.85 -8.24
C VAL A 216 -14.53 3.62 -8.49
N TYR A 217 -15.10 3.44 -9.67
CA TYR A 217 -16.39 4.01 -10.05
C TYR A 217 -17.51 3.07 -9.65
N ILE A 218 -18.53 3.59 -8.96
CA ILE A 218 -19.69 2.84 -8.49
C ILE A 218 -20.90 3.31 -9.29
N MET A 219 -21.44 2.42 -10.11
CA MET A 219 -22.50 2.73 -11.06
C MET A 219 -23.80 2.01 -10.72
N GLN A 220 -24.91 2.66 -11.07
CA GLN A 220 -26.24 2.08 -11.04
C GLN A 220 -27.03 2.65 -12.22
N ASP A 221 -27.74 1.78 -12.95
CA ASP A 221 -28.55 2.17 -14.12
C ASP A 221 -27.78 3.02 -15.15
N GLY A 222 -26.51 2.66 -15.38
CA GLY A 222 -25.63 3.34 -16.35
C GLY A 222 -25.08 4.69 -15.90
N VAL A 223 -25.36 5.16 -14.68
CA VAL A 223 -24.80 6.42 -14.16
C VAL A 223 -23.88 6.17 -12.97
N ILE A 224 -22.83 6.99 -12.84
CA ILE A 224 -21.96 6.98 -11.66
C ILE A 224 -22.74 7.59 -10.49
N ILE A 225 -22.83 6.86 -9.39
CA ILE A 225 -23.53 7.28 -8.16
C ILE A 225 -22.58 7.42 -6.96
N GLY A 226 -21.34 6.96 -7.12
CA GLY A 226 -20.30 7.03 -6.11
C GLY A 226 -18.93 6.76 -6.71
N MET A 227 -17.89 7.18 -6.00
CA MET A 227 -16.50 7.02 -6.41
C MET A 227 -15.59 6.89 -5.18
N CYS A 228 -14.73 5.87 -5.18
CA CYS A 228 -13.56 5.79 -4.31
C CYS A 228 -12.34 6.23 -5.13
N GLY A 229 -12.03 7.51 -5.08
CA GLY A 229 -10.96 8.13 -5.84
C GLY A 229 -9.59 7.96 -5.19
N GLY A 230 -8.60 7.60 -5.99
CA GLY A 230 -7.23 7.35 -5.55
C GLY A 230 -7.15 6.33 -4.42
N ILE A 231 -7.88 5.20 -4.55
CA ILE A 231 -7.63 4.06 -3.66
C ILE A 231 -6.23 3.54 -3.95
N GLN A 232 -5.43 3.39 -2.90
CA GLN A 232 -4.04 2.98 -3.02
C GLN A 232 -3.89 1.53 -2.58
N PHE A 233 -2.93 0.83 -3.18
CA PHE A 233 -2.44 -0.48 -2.74
C PHE A 233 -0.92 -0.45 -2.74
N ARG A 234 -0.31 -0.99 -1.68
CA ARG A 234 1.13 -1.21 -1.61
C ARG A 234 1.44 -2.69 -1.62
N ARG A 235 2.42 -3.07 -2.44
CA ARG A 235 2.95 -4.43 -2.58
C ARG A 235 3.96 -4.72 -1.48
N TYR A 236 3.80 -5.86 -0.83
CA TYR A 236 4.67 -6.39 0.21
C TYR A 236 5.11 -7.82 -0.13
N PRO A 237 6.34 -8.23 0.21
CA PRO A 237 6.75 -9.62 0.14
C PRO A 237 5.89 -10.51 1.04
N ARG A 238 5.40 -11.65 0.54
CA ARG A 238 4.49 -12.56 1.27
C ARG A 238 5.03 -13.06 2.59
N ILE A 239 6.34 -13.16 2.75
CA ILE A 239 6.95 -13.58 4.01
C ILE A 239 6.56 -12.66 5.19
N LEU A 240 6.20 -11.40 4.91
CA LEU A 240 5.76 -10.45 5.94
C LEU A 240 4.30 -10.63 6.37
N LEU A 241 3.52 -11.50 5.73
CA LEU A 241 2.07 -11.59 5.94
C LEU A 241 1.72 -11.91 7.40
N ASN A 242 2.43 -12.85 8.03
CA ASN A 242 2.22 -13.18 9.43
C ASN A 242 2.53 -12.00 10.36
N ARG A 243 3.50 -11.17 10.00
CA ARG A 243 3.88 -10.01 10.82
C ARG A 243 2.78 -8.94 10.88
N PHE A 244 2.05 -8.72 9.79
CA PHE A 244 1.01 -7.69 9.73
C PHE A 244 -0.37 -8.16 10.23
N PHE A 245 -0.65 -9.46 10.19
CA PHE A 245 -2.00 -10.00 10.46
C PHE A 245 -2.10 -10.96 11.64
N THR A 246 -1.00 -11.26 12.34
CA THR A 246 -1.08 -12.01 13.58
C THR A 246 -1.69 -11.14 14.67
N ALA A 247 -2.82 -11.57 15.22
CA ALA A 247 -3.41 -10.94 16.40
C ALA A 247 -2.38 -10.92 17.53
N PRO A 248 -2.33 -9.86 18.37
CA PRO A 248 -1.52 -9.91 19.58
C PRO A 248 -1.94 -11.15 20.38
N GLU A 249 -1.09 -12.18 20.41
CA GLU A 249 -1.14 -13.14 21.50
C GLU A 249 -0.89 -12.36 22.78
N GLU A 250 -1.48 -12.78 23.89
CA GLU A 250 -1.24 -12.13 25.17
C GLU A 250 0.26 -11.95 25.33
N ALA A 251 0.73 -10.70 25.36
CA ALA A 251 2.09 -10.36 25.69
C ALA A 251 2.32 -10.81 27.14
N GLY A 252 2.59 -12.10 27.27
CA GLY A 252 2.75 -12.83 28.51
C GLY A 252 4.08 -13.57 28.42
N ALA A 253 5.06 -13.02 29.13
CA ALA A 253 6.31 -13.67 29.53
C ALA A 253 7.29 -14.06 28.42
N VAL A 254 8.10 -13.07 27.99
CA VAL A 254 9.55 -13.30 27.99
C VAL A 254 10.17 -12.21 28.85
N SER A 255 10.49 -12.58 30.09
CA SER A 255 11.26 -11.74 30.99
C SER A 255 12.72 -11.72 30.53
N HIS A 256 13.19 -10.62 29.97
CA HIS A 256 14.60 -10.27 30.09
C HIS A 256 14.74 -9.28 31.25
N ALA A 257 15.22 -9.82 32.37
CA ALA A 257 15.58 -9.06 33.54
C ALA A 257 16.78 -8.14 33.21
N ALA A 258 16.53 -6.84 33.43
CA ALA A 258 17.43 -5.79 33.88
C ALA A 258 18.90 -5.74 33.37
N ALA A 259 19.21 -4.65 32.67
CA ALA A 259 20.35 -3.82 33.01
C ALA A 259 19.93 -2.33 33.04
N SER A 260 20.47 -1.63 34.01
CA SER A 260 19.98 -0.40 34.64
C SER A 260 20.25 0.91 33.88
N ALA A 261 19.19 1.73 33.83
CA ALA A 261 19.12 3.20 33.91
C ALA A 261 20.34 4.09 33.57
N THR A 262 20.12 5.03 32.65
CA THR A 262 20.49 6.44 32.82
C THR A 262 19.44 7.33 32.10
N PRO A 263 18.94 8.43 32.71
CA PRO A 263 17.88 9.24 32.09
C PRO A 263 18.47 10.30 31.15
N ALA A 264 18.00 10.34 29.90
CA ALA A 264 18.26 11.41 28.95
C ALA A 264 16.93 11.93 28.35
N PRO A 265 16.86 13.21 27.96
CA PRO A 265 15.65 14.01 28.04
C PRO A 265 14.64 13.74 26.91
N LYS A 266 13.35 13.85 27.25
CA LYS A 266 12.21 13.76 26.34
C LYS A 266 12.28 14.86 25.27
N ALA A 267 12.79 14.54 24.09
CA ALA A 267 12.50 15.29 22.87
C ALA A 267 11.10 14.86 22.39
N LYS A 268 10.14 15.77 22.47
CA LYS A 268 8.83 15.61 21.82
C LYS A 268 9.07 15.59 20.30
N ALA A 269 8.92 14.44 19.66
CA ALA A 269 8.75 14.37 18.22
C ALA A 269 7.38 14.99 17.89
N GLN A 270 7.40 16.28 17.58
CA GLN A 270 6.26 17.02 17.11
C GLN A 270 6.06 16.66 15.64
N LEU A 271 4.90 16.08 15.29
CA LEU A 271 4.47 15.92 13.90
C LEU A 271 4.52 17.30 13.23
N GLN A 272 5.55 17.55 12.43
CA GLN A 272 5.61 18.75 11.60
C GLN A 272 4.59 18.58 10.48
N LEU A 273 3.55 19.41 10.56
CA LEU A 273 2.58 19.62 9.49
C LEU A 273 3.31 20.05 8.22
N LEU A 274 3.11 19.30 7.14
CA LEU A 274 3.28 19.86 5.79
C LEU A 274 2.27 21.02 5.65
N PRO A 275 2.69 22.21 5.18
CA PRO A 275 1.76 23.31 4.98
C PRO A 275 0.67 22.91 4.00
N ALA A 276 -0.57 23.29 4.33
CA ALA A 276 -1.70 23.21 3.42
C ALA A 276 -1.34 23.87 2.09
N ALA A 277 -1.20 23.06 1.03
CA ALA A 277 -1.23 23.59 -0.31
C ALA A 277 -2.61 24.23 -0.50
N ALA A 278 -2.62 25.55 -0.62
CA ALA A 278 -3.80 26.32 -0.91
C ALA A 278 -4.51 25.71 -2.12
N ALA A 279 -5.80 25.43 -1.97
CA ALA A 279 -6.67 25.11 -3.09
C ALA A 279 -6.53 26.23 -4.14
N PRO A 280 -6.24 25.93 -5.41
CA PRO A 280 -6.34 26.96 -6.44
C PRO A 280 -7.81 27.39 -6.52
N ALA A 281 -8.04 28.68 -6.29
CA ALA A 281 -9.32 29.32 -6.53
C ALA A 281 -9.79 29.05 -7.97
N PRO A 282 -11.10 28.92 -8.22
CA PRO A 282 -11.62 28.64 -9.55
C PRO A 282 -11.28 29.81 -10.48
N VAL A 283 -10.40 29.58 -11.45
CA VAL A 283 -10.18 30.50 -12.55
C VAL A 283 -11.46 30.52 -13.38
N ALA A 284 -12.16 31.64 -13.32
CA ALA A 284 -13.29 31.93 -14.19
C ALA A 284 -12.83 31.82 -15.66
N ILE A 285 -13.47 30.94 -16.42
CA ILE A 285 -13.31 30.84 -17.87
C ILE A 285 -14.15 31.98 -18.49
N PRO A 286 -13.55 32.98 -19.17
CA PRO A 286 -14.34 33.86 -20.00
C PRO A 286 -14.69 33.12 -21.29
N ALA A 287 -15.98 32.95 -21.53
CA ALA A 287 -16.51 32.57 -22.82
C ALA A 287 -16.12 33.62 -23.87
N VAL A 288 -15.44 33.23 -24.95
CA VAL A 288 -15.37 34.03 -26.17
C VAL A 288 -15.57 33.14 -27.39
N ALA A 289 -16.49 33.61 -28.21
CA ALA A 289 -17.07 32.98 -29.38
C ALA A 289 -16.09 32.73 -30.53
N SER A 290 -16.55 31.86 -31.43
CA SER A 290 -15.96 31.51 -32.71
C SER A 290 -15.63 32.71 -33.60
N SER A 291 -14.43 32.69 -34.21
CA SER A 291 -14.21 33.20 -35.56
C SER A 291 -12.91 32.65 -36.16
N VAL A 292 -13.04 31.98 -37.30
CA VAL A 292 -11.95 31.63 -38.25
C VAL A 292 -11.71 32.86 -39.13
N PRO A 293 -10.46 33.19 -39.53
CA PRO A 293 -10.04 32.87 -40.90
C PRO A 293 -8.57 32.41 -41.05
N ALA A 294 -8.33 31.72 -42.17
CA ALA A 294 -7.09 31.13 -42.61
C ALA A 294 -6.10 32.14 -43.22
N SER A 295 -4.80 31.83 -43.14
CA SER A 295 -3.81 32.08 -44.22
C SER A 295 -2.42 31.51 -43.88
N THR A 296 -1.91 30.63 -44.73
CA THR A 296 -0.51 30.21 -44.88
C THR A 296 0.34 31.36 -45.49
N PRO A 297 1.69 31.39 -45.30
CA PRO A 297 2.59 30.65 -46.20
C PRO A 297 3.83 30.01 -45.50
N ALA A 298 4.45 29.06 -46.21
CA ALA A 298 5.70 28.36 -45.88
C ALA A 298 6.94 29.00 -46.58
N PRO A 299 8.13 28.36 -46.63
CA PRO A 299 9.17 28.22 -45.60
C PRO A 299 10.52 28.84 -46.06
N THR A 300 11.55 28.89 -45.19
CA THR A 300 12.93 29.18 -45.65
C THR A 300 13.97 28.31 -44.92
N LEU A 301 15.03 28.01 -45.67
CA LEU A 301 15.99 26.92 -45.59
C LEU A 301 17.09 27.04 -44.51
N VAL A 302 17.66 25.87 -44.22
CA VAL A 302 18.82 25.47 -43.38
C VAL A 302 20.15 26.13 -43.81
N PRO A 303 21.27 26.07 -43.03
CA PRO A 303 22.13 24.85 -43.01
C PRO A 303 22.83 24.51 -41.67
N ALA A 304 23.20 23.23 -41.54
CA ALA A 304 24.11 22.64 -40.53
C ALA A 304 25.60 22.99 -40.79
N PRO A 305 26.54 22.63 -39.88
CA PRO A 305 27.31 21.39 -40.10
C PRO A 305 27.78 20.58 -38.85
N ASN A 306 28.05 19.30 -39.14
CA ASN A 306 28.72 18.16 -38.44
C ASN A 306 30.17 18.40 -37.92
N PRO A 307 30.97 17.40 -37.42
CA PRO A 307 30.72 16.21 -36.57
C PRO A 307 31.79 15.95 -35.43
N ILE A 308 31.53 14.90 -34.64
CA ILE A 308 32.30 14.07 -33.66
C ILE A 308 33.85 14.01 -33.80
N PRO A 309 34.59 13.78 -32.69
CA PRO A 309 35.49 12.62 -32.65
C PRO A 309 35.37 11.75 -31.38
N ALA A 310 35.53 10.44 -31.61
CA ALA A 310 35.62 9.37 -30.64
C ALA A 310 37.01 9.31 -29.99
N SER A 311 37.07 8.88 -28.73
CA SER A 311 38.32 8.47 -28.06
C SER A 311 38.11 7.12 -27.37
N ALA A 312 39.03 6.22 -27.67
CA ALA A 312 39.15 4.85 -27.16
C ALA A 312 39.66 4.81 -25.69
N PRO A 313 39.62 3.63 -25.02
CA PRO A 313 39.85 3.49 -23.59
C PRO A 313 41.33 3.56 -23.21
N GLY A 314 41.64 4.37 -22.19
CA GLY A 314 42.94 4.43 -21.54
C GLY A 314 43.00 3.47 -20.34
N THR A 315 43.94 2.55 -20.41
CA THR A 315 44.52 1.72 -19.34
C THR A 315 44.79 2.54 -18.07
N ILE A 316 44.33 2.05 -16.91
CA ILE A 316 44.84 2.46 -15.60
C ILE A 316 45.39 1.23 -14.89
N GLU A 317 46.56 1.46 -14.31
CA GLU A 317 47.54 0.51 -13.85
C GLU A 317 47.13 -0.21 -12.56
N GLN A 318 47.53 -1.48 -12.55
CA GLN A 318 47.79 -2.31 -11.39
C GLN A 318 48.56 -1.54 -10.31
N SER A 319 47.96 -1.40 -9.13
CA SER A 319 48.69 -1.12 -7.89
C SER A 319 48.53 -2.31 -6.95
N THR A 320 49.55 -3.15 -6.95
CA THR A 320 49.78 -4.23 -6.00
C THR A 320 50.05 -3.66 -4.63
N THR A 321 49.21 -3.95 -3.64
CA THR A 321 49.60 -3.93 -2.23
C THR A 321 49.22 -5.24 -1.58
N SER A 322 50.26 -6.05 -1.35
CA SER A 322 50.29 -7.22 -0.50
C SER A 322 50.13 -6.82 0.96
N THR A 323 49.17 -7.41 1.69
CA THR A 323 49.27 -7.53 3.15
C THR A 323 48.71 -8.88 3.59
N SER A 324 49.66 -9.72 4.01
CA SER A 324 49.62 -10.89 4.90
C SER A 324 48.25 -11.39 5.39
N ALA A 325 47.83 -12.56 4.86
CA ALA A 325 46.84 -13.42 5.50
C ALA A 325 47.52 -14.33 6.54
N ALA A 326 46.99 -14.34 7.76
CA ALA A 326 47.14 -15.44 8.71
C ALA A 326 45.78 -16.16 8.83
N PRO A 327 45.75 -17.49 9.03
CA PRO A 327 44.60 -18.31 8.66
C PRO A 327 43.54 -18.31 9.76
N ALA A 328 42.32 -17.91 9.42
CA ALA A 328 41.13 -18.13 10.24
C ALA A 328 40.64 -19.57 10.07
N ASP A 329 40.25 -20.11 11.23
CA ASP A 329 39.99 -21.50 11.55
C ASP A 329 38.77 -22.07 10.82
N ALA A 330 38.81 -23.37 10.50
CA ALA A 330 37.84 -24.08 9.68
C ALA A 330 36.50 -24.39 10.40
N GLY A 331 36.09 -23.53 11.35
CA GLY A 331 34.84 -23.62 12.12
C GLY A 331 33.76 -22.58 11.75
N GLU A 332 34.10 -21.52 11.01
CA GLU A 332 33.17 -20.41 10.74
C GLU A 332 32.10 -20.72 9.68
N THR A 333 32.33 -21.71 8.81
CA THR A 333 31.49 -21.96 7.62
C THR A 333 30.10 -22.53 7.92
N ASN A 334 29.79 -22.89 9.16
CA ASN A 334 28.48 -23.42 9.56
C ASN A 334 27.80 -22.66 10.71
N SER A 335 28.39 -21.56 11.18
CA SER A 335 27.83 -20.73 12.25
C SER A 335 26.51 -20.08 11.83
N VAL A 336 25.64 -19.77 12.81
CA VAL A 336 24.41 -19.00 12.57
C VAL A 336 24.75 -17.64 11.95
N ALA A 337 25.86 -17.03 12.37
CA ALA A 337 26.36 -15.78 11.82
C ALA A 337 26.70 -15.89 10.31
N ALA A 338 27.42 -16.92 9.88
CA ALA A 338 27.75 -17.12 8.46
C ALA A 338 26.48 -17.32 7.61
N LYS A 339 25.52 -18.10 8.11
CA LYS A 339 24.23 -18.32 7.42
C LYS A 339 23.39 -17.04 7.34
N ALA A 340 23.39 -16.22 8.39
CA ALA A 340 22.72 -14.93 8.43
C ALA A 340 23.30 -13.95 7.39
N LEU A 341 24.62 -13.90 7.24
CA LEU A 341 25.28 -13.04 6.25
C LEU A 341 24.97 -13.48 4.81
N VAL A 342 24.97 -14.79 4.54
CA VAL A 342 24.56 -15.32 3.22
C VAL A 342 23.10 -14.93 2.90
N LEU A 343 22.23 -14.97 3.89
CA LEU A 343 20.83 -14.61 3.75
C LEU A 343 20.68 -13.10 3.47
N ILE A 344 21.39 -12.25 4.19
CA ILE A 344 21.42 -10.79 3.95
C ILE A 344 21.91 -10.50 2.53
N ALA A 345 23.03 -11.10 2.11
CA ALA A 345 23.59 -10.91 0.78
C ALA A 345 22.56 -11.26 -0.30
N LYS A 346 21.89 -12.40 -0.15
CA LYS A 346 20.83 -12.85 -1.07
C LYS A 346 19.65 -11.89 -1.14
N GLU A 347 19.20 -11.36 0.00
CA GLU A 347 18.00 -10.50 0.05
C GLU A 347 18.29 -9.08 -0.43
N ALA A 348 19.46 -8.53 -0.08
CA ALA A 348 19.90 -7.22 -0.54
C ALA A 348 20.47 -7.25 -1.99
N ALA A 349 20.52 -8.43 -2.62
CA ALA A 349 21.15 -8.65 -3.92
C ALA A 349 22.61 -8.16 -3.99
N LEU A 350 23.37 -8.44 -2.92
CA LEU A 350 24.79 -8.08 -2.75
C LEU A 350 25.67 -9.33 -2.85
N GLU A 351 26.94 -9.15 -3.20
CA GLU A 351 27.91 -10.23 -3.06
C GLU A 351 28.35 -10.38 -1.61
N LEU A 352 28.71 -11.60 -1.18
CA LEU A 352 29.15 -11.83 0.20
C LEU A 352 30.44 -11.04 0.54
N SER A 353 31.25 -10.73 -0.47
CA SER A 353 32.42 -9.87 -0.36
C SER A 353 32.10 -8.41 -0.06
N ASP A 354 30.89 -7.94 -0.36
CA ASP A 354 30.44 -6.57 -0.09
C ASP A 354 29.99 -6.39 1.37
N LEU A 355 29.78 -7.50 2.10
CA LEU A 355 29.41 -7.50 3.52
C LEU A 355 30.65 -7.46 4.42
N THR A 356 31.45 -6.41 4.29
CA THR A 356 32.57 -6.14 5.19
C THR A 356 32.06 -5.70 6.56
N ASP A 357 32.81 -5.97 7.62
CA ASP A 357 32.34 -5.72 8.99
C ASP A 357 32.04 -4.24 9.29
N ASP A 358 32.66 -3.30 8.56
CA ASP A 358 32.42 -1.86 8.64
C ASP A 358 31.26 -1.35 7.77
N ALA A 359 30.71 -2.21 6.89
CA ALA A 359 29.61 -1.82 6.02
C ALA A 359 28.32 -1.59 6.82
N SER A 360 27.69 -0.44 6.61
CA SER A 360 26.43 -0.09 7.27
C SER A 360 25.22 -0.56 6.46
N PHE A 361 24.23 -1.14 7.15
CA PHE A 361 22.97 -1.61 6.55
C PHE A 361 22.26 -0.52 5.73
N ALA A 362 22.25 0.72 6.22
CA ALA A 362 21.63 1.84 5.51
C ALA A 362 22.29 2.13 4.15
N ASN A 363 23.63 2.04 4.08
CA ASN A 363 24.38 2.26 2.84
C ASN A 363 24.26 1.08 1.87
N LEU A 364 24.02 -0.12 2.41
CA LEU A 364 23.77 -1.34 1.65
C LEU A 364 22.31 -1.43 1.13
N GLY A 365 21.50 -0.39 1.32
CA GLY A 365 20.11 -0.37 0.86
C GLY A 365 19.15 -1.20 1.70
N VAL A 366 19.56 -1.61 2.90
CA VAL A 366 18.67 -2.28 3.86
C VAL A 366 17.81 -1.21 4.53
N ASP A 367 16.67 -0.91 3.91
CA ASP A 367 15.66 0.01 4.43
C ASP A 367 14.74 -0.64 5.48
N SER A 368 13.78 0.12 6.02
CA SER A 368 12.86 -0.40 7.02
C SER A 368 12.00 -1.58 6.55
N LEU A 369 11.72 -1.73 5.24
CA LEU A 369 10.98 -2.87 4.73
C LEU A 369 11.90 -4.10 4.59
N MET A 370 13.10 -3.90 4.04
CA MET A 370 14.14 -4.91 3.90
C MET A 370 14.56 -5.47 5.25
N SER A 371 14.72 -4.61 6.27
CA SER A 371 14.98 -5.01 7.66
C SER A 371 13.90 -5.96 8.18
N LEU A 372 12.61 -5.69 7.89
CA LEU A 372 11.52 -6.58 8.29
C LEU A 372 11.63 -7.92 7.57
N VAL A 373 11.93 -7.93 6.27
CA VAL A 373 12.06 -9.16 5.48
C VAL A 373 13.20 -10.03 6.00
N ILE A 374 14.37 -9.44 6.24
CA ILE A 374 15.53 -10.16 6.79
C ILE A 374 15.21 -10.70 8.19
N SER A 375 14.54 -9.92 9.05
CA SER A 375 14.11 -10.40 10.37
C SER A 375 13.18 -11.63 10.29
N GLU A 376 12.21 -11.63 9.37
CA GLU A 376 11.31 -12.79 9.22
C GLU A 376 12.06 -14.03 8.71
N LYS A 377 12.98 -13.85 7.76
CA LYS A 377 13.82 -14.96 7.27
C LYS A 377 14.78 -15.50 8.32
N PHE A 378 15.36 -14.65 9.16
CA PHE A 378 16.16 -15.09 10.31
C PHE A 378 15.34 -15.98 11.24
N ARG A 379 14.08 -15.64 11.47
CA ARG A 379 13.19 -16.47 12.29
C ARG A 379 12.87 -17.80 11.60
N GLU A 380 12.51 -17.79 10.32
CA GLU A 380 12.08 -18.99 9.59
C GLU A 380 13.22 -19.95 9.26
N GLU A 381 14.37 -19.44 8.81
CA GLU A 381 15.48 -20.26 8.33
C GLU A 381 16.54 -20.54 9.42
N LEU A 382 16.71 -19.63 10.38
CA LEU A 382 17.76 -19.73 11.40
C LEU A 382 17.20 -19.88 12.84
N GLY A 383 15.90 -19.73 13.05
CA GLY A 383 15.28 -19.72 14.38
C GLY A 383 15.62 -18.48 15.20
N VAL A 384 16.23 -17.46 14.60
CA VAL A 384 16.67 -16.23 15.28
C VAL A 384 15.54 -15.22 15.24
N THR A 385 14.97 -14.89 16.40
CA THR A 385 13.85 -13.95 16.50
C THR A 385 14.35 -12.55 16.81
N VAL A 386 14.18 -11.64 15.86
CA VAL A 386 14.67 -10.26 15.96
C VAL A 386 13.62 -9.25 15.48
N THR A 387 13.64 -8.06 16.08
CA THR A 387 12.82 -6.93 15.63
C THR A 387 13.51 -6.21 14.47
N GLY A 388 12.75 -5.48 13.65
CA GLY A 388 13.33 -4.69 12.56
C GLY A 388 14.23 -3.55 13.06
N SER A 389 14.10 -3.17 14.34
CA SER A 389 14.97 -2.21 15.02
C SER A 389 16.38 -2.74 15.26
N LEU A 390 16.61 -4.06 15.19
CA LEU A 390 17.94 -4.64 15.39
C LEU A 390 18.96 -4.01 14.44
N PHE A 391 18.61 -3.76 13.19
CA PHE A 391 19.49 -3.14 12.20
C PHE A 391 19.77 -1.65 12.46
N LEU A 392 19.00 -1.01 13.36
CA LEU A 392 19.28 0.33 13.86
C LEU A 392 20.15 0.30 15.12
N GLU A 393 19.97 -0.71 15.97
CA GLU A 393 20.73 -0.94 17.20
C GLU A 393 22.14 -1.47 16.90
N TYR A 394 22.27 -2.27 15.85
CA TYR A 394 23.51 -2.86 15.32
C TYR A 394 23.66 -2.41 13.85
N PRO A 395 24.16 -1.19 13.61
CA PRO A 395 24.09 -0.53 12.30
C PRO A 395 25.06 -1.09 11.25
N THR A 396 26.05 -1.88 11.65
CA THR A 396 27.04 -2.48 10.74
C THR A 396 26.96 -4.01 10.69
N ILE A 397 27.51 -4.60 9.63
CA ILE A 397 27.63 -6.05 9.48
C ILE A 397 28.43 -6.68 10.62
N GLY A 398 29.52 -6.03 11.06
CA GLY A 398 30.34 -6.50 12.17
C GLY A 398 29.59 -6.50 13.51
N ASP A 399 28.78 -5.47 13.75
CA ASP A 399 27.93 -5.38 14.94
C ASP A 399 26.93 -6.54 14.99
N LEU A 400 26.24 -6.81 13.88
CA LEU A 400 25.29 -7.92 13.78
C LEU A 400 25.99 -9.28 13.90
N ARG A 401 27.14 -9.46 13.24
CA ARG A 401 27.94 -10.70 13.31
C ARG A 401 28.33 -10.99 14.76
N SER A 402 28.83 -9.99 15.46
CA SER A 402 29.24 -10.11 16.87
C SER A 402 28.05 -10.49 17.75
N TRP A 403 26.91 -9.84 17.57
CA TRP A 403 25.68 -10.15 18.30
C TRP A 403 25.19 -11.59 18.02
N LEU A 404 25.18 -12.04 16.76
CA LEU A 404 24.78 -13.41 16.42
C LEU A 404 25.72 -14.45 17.03
N LEU A 405 27.03 -14.17 17.06
CA LEU A 405 28.02 -15.05 17.68
C LEU A 405 27.89 -15.11 19.21
N GLU A 406 27.42 -14.03 19.85
CA GLU A 406 27.24 -13.95 21.31
C GLU A 406 25.98 -14.71 21.76
N TYR A 407 24.87 -14.60 21.02
CA TYR A 407 23.56 -15.08 21.48
C TYR A 407 23.08 -16.38 20.81
N TYR A 408 23.65 -16.77 19.65
CA TYR A 408 23.12 -17.85 18.81
C TYR A 408 24.18 -18.80 18.25
N ASN A 409 25.38 -18.84 18.84
CA ASN A 409 26.47 -19.71 18.39
C ASN A 409 26.58 -21.02 19.17
#